data_AF-A0A5B8C174-F1
#
_entry.id   AF-A0A5B8C174-F1
#
_cell.length_a   1.000
_cell.length_b   1.000
_cell.length_c   1.000
_cell.angle_alpha   90.00
_cell.angle_beta   90.00
_cell.angle_gamma   90.00
#
_symmetry.space_group_name_H-M   'P 1'
#
loop_
_entity.id
_entity.type
_entity.pdbx_description
1 polymer ?
#
loop_
_entity_poly.entity_id
_entity_poly.type
_entity_poly.pdbx_seq_one_letter_code
_entity_poly.pdbx_strand_id
1 'polypeptide(L)'
;MTDAGENWAARAACAQMDPEDLFVRGARQRPAREICFGCPVRRECLADALDSRTEFGVWGGMTERERRALLRRHPAVTDWRAWLESRDEEIVTIWGRRQRMSSVSFDLA
;
A
#
# COMPACT_ATOMS: atom_id res chain seq x y z
N MET A 1 -26.44 14.99 -2.49
CA MET A 1 -25.68 13.73 -2.62
C MET A 1 -24.22 14.12 -2.70
N THR A 2 -23.64 14.47 -1.56
CA THR A 2 -22.28 15.01 -1.49
C THR A 2 -21.28 13.90 -1.20
N ASP A 3 -20.14 14.02 -1.88
CA ASP A 3 -18.87 13.35 -1.63
C ASP A 3 -18.65 11.97 -2.29
N ALA A 4 -18.56 11.98 -3.62
CA ALA A 4 -17.54 11.14 -4.27
C ALA A 4 -16.20 11.78 -3.91
N GLY A 5 -15.67 11.40 -2.74
CA GLY A 5 -14.51 12.00 -2.09
C GLY A 5 -13.43 12.40 -3.08
N GLU A 6 -12.97 13.65 -2.95
CA GLU A 6 -11.79 14.23 -3.61
C GLU A 6 -10.94 13.19 -4.31
N ASN A 7 -10.84 13.26 -5.65
CA ASN A 7 -10.17 12.29 -6.51
C ASN A 7 -8.70 12.07 -6.09
N TRP A 8 -8.51 11.27 -5.04
CA TRP A 8 -7.22 11.00 -4.43
C TRP A 8 -6.38 10.20 -5.41
N ALA A 9 -7.01 9.36 -6.22
CA ALA A 9 -6.36 8.59 -7.27
C ALA A 9 -5.64 9.51 -8.28
N ALA A 10 -6.23 10.65 -8.65
CA ALA A 10 -5.57 11.64 -9.51
C ALA A 10 -4.34 12.31 -8.87
N ARG A 11 -4.25 12.33 -7.52
CA ARG A 11 -3.09 12.85 -6.78
C ARG A 11 -2.04 11.76 -6.48
N ALA A 12 -2.28 10.51 -6.89
CA ALA A 12 -1.34 9.42 -6.65
C ALA A 12 -0.05 9.60 -7.46
N ALA A 13 1.09 9.29 -6.85
CA ALA A 13 2.39 9.33 -7.54
C ALA A 13 2.45 8.39 -8.75
N CYS A 14 1.68 7.29 -8.72
CA CYS A 14 1.56 6.34 -9.82
C CYS A 14 0.47 6.70 -10.84
N ALA A 15 -0.26 7.82 -10.70
CA ALA A 15 -1.44 8.12 -11.51
C ALA A 15 -1.17 8.23 -13.03
N GLN A 16 0.07 8.52 -13.42
CA GLN A 16 0.49 8.67 -14.82
C GLN A 16 1.26 7.44 -15.35
N MET A 17 1.32 6.35 -14.57
CA MET A 17 1.98 5.12 -14.98
C MET A 17 1.07 4.23 -15.82
N ASP A 18 1.68 3.37 -16.62
CA ASP A 18 0.95 2.32 -17.32
C ASP A 18 0.32 1.35 -16.30
N PRO A 19 -1.00 1.05 -16.39
CA PRO A 19 -1.64 0.03 -15.57
C PRO A 19 -0.91 -1.32 -15.60
N GLU A 20 -0.31 -1.71 -16.73
CA GLU A 20 0.43 -2.96 -16.86
C GLU A 20 1.66 -3.03 -15.94
N ASP A 21 2.24 -1.88 -15.57
CA ASP A 21 3.35 -1.80 -14.61
C ASP A 21 2.87 -1.87 -13.15
N LEU A 22 1.61 -1.53 -12.89
CA LEU A 22 1.02 -1.47 -11.54
C LEU A 22 0.37 -2.80 -11.11
N PHE A 23 -0.18 -3.55 -12.08
CA PHE A 23 -0.91 -4.81 -11.84
C PHE A 23 -0.06 -6.07 -12.10
N VAL A 24 1.25 -5.95 -12.00
CA VAL A 24 2.21 -7.06 -12.08
C VAL A 24 2.17 -8.01 -10.87
N ARG A 25 2.77 -9.20 -11.03
CA ARG A 25 2.88 -10.24 -9.98
C ARG A 25 4.34 -10.53 -9.62
N GLY A 26 4.56 -11.05 -8.41
CA GLY A 26 5.86 -11.54 -7.96
C GLY A 26 6.92 -10.44 -7.86
N ALA A 27 8.15 -10.73 -8.26
CA ALA A 27 9.28 -9.80 -8.14
C ALA A 27 9.06 -8.47 -8.89
N ARG A 28 8.24 -8.47 -9.94
CA ARG A 28 7.87 -7.27 -10.69
C ARG A 28 7.05 -6.27 -9.88
N GLN A 29 6.51 -6.64 -8.72
CA GLN A 29 5.80 -5.71 -7.84
C GLN A 29 6.73 -4.72 -7.12
N ARG A 30 8.05 -4.95 -7.13
CA ARG A 30 9.02 -4.10 -6.42
C ARG A 30 9.00 -2.63 -6.88
N PRO A 31 9.08 -2.31 -8.18
CA PRO A 31 9.03 -0.92 -8.65
C PRO A 31 7.72 -0.20 -8.26
N ALA A 32 6.57 -0.85 -8.43
CA ALA A 32 5.29 -0.29 -8.03
C ALA A 32 5.24 0.00 -6.51
N ARG A 33 5.86 -0.87 -5.70
CA ARG A 33 5.94 -0.71 -4.24
C ARG A 33 6.85 0.45 -3.85
N GLU A 34 7.94 0.67 -4.57
CA GLU A 34 8.88 1.78 -4.31
C GLU A 34 8.21 3.15 -4.50
N ILE A 35 7.42 3.29 -5.55
CA ILE A 35 6.67 4.51 -5.88
C ILE A 35 5.67 4.87 -4.77
N CYS A 36 5.11 3.86 -4.11
CA CYS A 36 4.17 4.07 -3.02
C CYS A 36 4.80 4.73 -1.78
N PHE A 37 6.12 4.63 -1.54
CA PHE A 37 6.71 5.10 -0.28
C PHE A 37 6.64 6.61 -0.08
N GLY A 38 6.69 7.40 -1.15
CA GLY A 38 6.55 8.86 -1.12
C GLY A 38 5.18 9.36 -1.57
N CYS A 39 4.21 8.47 -1.82
CA CYS A 39 2.93 8.84 -2.39
C CYS A 39 2.06 9.59 -1.35
N PRO A 40 1.55 10.80 -1.64
CA PRO A 40 0.82 11.62 -0.66
C PRO A 40 -0.54 11.03 -0.28
N VAL A 41 -1.10 10.14 -1.12
CA VAL A 41 -2.42 9.52 -0.94
C VAL A 41 -2.33 8.04 -0.57
N ARG A 42 -1.18 7.62 -0.03
CA ARG A 42 -0.90 6.21 0.27
C ARG A 42 -1.92 5.59 1.22
N ARG A 43 -2.42 6.36 2.20
CA ARG A 43 -3.37 5.90 3.22
C ARG A 43 -4.74 5.70 2.61
N GLU A 44 -5.20 6.67 1.84
CA GLU A 44 -6.45 6.63 1.10
C GLU A 44 -6.46 5.43 0.15
N CYS A 45 -5.37 5.25 -0.61
CA CYS A 45 -5.20 4.13 -1.52
C CYS A 45 -5.24 2.77 -0.81
N LEU A 46 -4.59 2.65 0.35
CA LEU A 46 -4.59 1.40 1.11
C LEU A 46 -5.94 1.11 1.76
N ALA A 47 -6.58 2.12 2.34
CA ALA A 47 -7.89 2.02 2.96
C ALA A 47 -8.92 1.53 1.93
N ASP A 48 -8.98 2.20 0.78
CA ASP A 48 -9.88 1.85 -0.31
C ASP A 48 -9.69 0.39 -0.77
N ALA A 49 -8.44 -0.07 -0.90
CA ALA A 49 -8.13 -1.45 -1.26
C ALA A 49 -8.49 -2.48 -0.18
N LEU A 50 -8.47 -2.11 1.10
CA LEU A 50 -8.83 -2.98 2.23
C LEU A 50 -10.35 -3.06 2.39
N ASP A 51 -11.04 -1.92 2.29
CA ASP A 51 -12.49 -1.80 2.35
C ASP A 51 -13.15 -2.56 1.18
N SER A 52 -12.66 -2.33 -0.05
CA SER A 52 -13.14 -3.02 -1.26
C SER A 52 -12.64 -4.47 -1.38
N ARG A 53 -11.69 -4.88 -0.53
CA ARG A 53 -11.00 -6.18 -0.60
C ARG A 53 -10.41 -6.48 -1.97
N THR A 54 -9.88 -5.46 -2.65
CA THR A 54 -9.26 -5.59 -3.97
C THR A 54 -8.24 -6.72 -4.02
N GLU A 55 -8.38 -7.61 -5.00
CA GLU A 55 -7.66 -8.89 -5.04
C GLU A 55 -6.30 -8.84 -5.73
N PHE A 56 -5.97 -7.79 -6.48
CA PHE A 56 -4.72 -7.76 -7.26
C PHE A 56 -3.96 -6.44 -7.10
N GLY A 57 -2.72 -6.41 -7.60
CA GLY A 57 -1.87 -5.22 -7.62
C GLY A 57 -1.28 -4.79 -6.28
N VAL A 58 -0.45 -3.75 -6.36
CA VAL A 58 0.14 -3.06 -5.21
C VAL A 58 -0.71 -1.84 -4.88
N TRP A 59 -1.16 -1.74 -3.63
CA TRP A 59 -2.02 -0.65 -3.15
C TRP A 59 -1.45 -0.08 -1.87
N GLY A 60 -1.22 1.24 -1.83
CA GLY A 60 -0.58 1.92 -0.70
C GLY A 60 0.73 1.28 -0.24
N GLY A 61 1.49 0.67 -1.17
CA GLY A 61 2.74 -0.04 -0.89
C GLY A 61 2.56 -1.46 -0.34
N MET A 62 1.36 -2.04 -0.39
CA MET A 62 1.10 -3.41 0.04
C MET A 62 0.67 -4.30 -1.13
N THR A 63 1.27 -5.48 -1.21
CA THR A 63 0.83 -6.56 -2.09
C THR A 63 -0.48 -7.17 -1.60
N GLU A 64 -1.21 -7.84 -2.48
CA GLU A 64 -2.41 -8.63 -2.15
C GLU A 64 -2.20 -9.52 -0.91
N ARG A 65 -1.09 -10.28 -0.88
CA ARG A 65 -0.79 -11.21 0.21
C ARG A 65 -0.66 -10.51 1.55
N GLU A 66 -0.02 -9.34 1.56
CA GLU A 66 0.15 -8.52 2.77
C GLU A 66 -1.19 -7.93 3.23
N ARG A 67 -2.01 -7.41 2.31
CA ARG A 67 -3.36 -6.92 2.63
C ARG A 67 -4.25 -8.01 3.22
N ARG A 68 -4.26 -9.21 2.60
CA ARG A 68 -4.99 -10.37 3.12
C ARG A 68 -4.52 -10.78 4.52
N ALA A 69 -3.22 -10.69 4.81
CA ALA A 69 -2.71 -10.95 6.15
C ALA A 69 -3.18 -9.90 7.17
N LEU A 70 -3.24 -8.63 6.78
CA LEU A 70 -3.73 -7.54 7.63
C LEU A 70 -5.24 -7.71 7.94
N LEU A 71 -6.05 -7.98 6.92
CA LEU A 71 -7.49 -8.26 7.07
C LEU A 71 -7.75 -9.42 8.03
N ARG A 72 -6.97 -10.52 7.93
CA ARG A 72 -7.11 -11.67 8.85
C ARG A 72 -6.71 -11.34 10.29
N ARG A 73 -5.74 -10.45 10.50
CA ARG A 73 -5.27 -10.05 11.83
C ARG A 73 -6.23 -9.08 12.51
N HIS A 74 -7.04 -8.36 11.74
CA HIS A 74 -7.95 -7.32 12.23
C HIS A 74 -9.37 -7.50 11.69
N PRO A 75 -10.05 -8.63 12.00
CA PRO A 75 -11.37 -8.94 11.45
C PRO A 75 -12.48 -7.99 11.95
N ALA A 76 -12.25 -7.27 13.06
CA ALA A 76 -13.21 -6.35 13.66
C ALA A 76 -13.11 -4.91 13.12
N VAL A 77 -12.14 -4.61 12.25
CA VAL A 77 -11.99 -3.27 11.67
C VAL A 77 -13.00 -3.11 10.54
N THR A 78 -13.87 -2.10 10.68
CA THR A 78 -14.92 -1.77 9.70
C THR A 78 -14.67 -0.44 8.98
N ASP A 79 -13.74 0.37 9.48
CA ASP A 79 -13.31 1.63 8.88
C ASP A 79 -11.78 1.63 8.80
N TRP A 80 -11.26 1.25 7.64
CA TRP A 80 -9.81 1.15 7.44
C TRP A 80 -9.13 2.52 7.33
N ARG A 81 -9.85 3.56 6.90
CA ARG A 81 -9.29 4.92 6.80
C ARG A 81 -9.00 5.48 8.18
N ALA A 82 -9.99 5.46 9.08
CA ALA A 82 -9.81 5.90 10.46
C ALA A 82 -8.78 5.03 11.19
N TRP A 83 -8.78 3.71 10.95
CA TRP A 83 -7.82 2.80 11.56
C TRP A 83 -6.37 3.12 11.15
N LEU A 84 -6.12 3.37 9.86
CA LEU A 84 -4.80 3.72 9.35
C LEU A 84 -4.32 5.09 9.84
N GLU A 85 -5.20 6.09 9.92
CA GLU A 85 -4.90 7.42 10.46
C GLU A 85 -4.48 7.36 11.94
N SER A 86 -5.08 6.46 12.73
CA SER A 86 -4.77 6.31 14.16
C SER A 86 -3.46 5.57 14.49
N ARG A 87 -2.85 4.86 13.52
CA ARG A 87 -1.70 3.95 13.75
C ARG A 87 -0.47 4.25 12.90
N ASP A 88 -0.34 5.52 12.49
CA ASP A 88 0.43 5.95 11.32
C ASP A 88 1.92 5.53 11.32
N GLU A 89 2.61 5.62 12.46
CA GLU A 89 4.04 5.26 12.50
C GLU A 89 4.29 3.76 12.46
N GLU A 90 3.44 2.94 13.07
CA GLU A 90 3.71 1.50 13.25
C GLU A 90 3.52 0.74 11.92
N ILE A 91 2.44 1.00 11.19
CA ILE A 91 2.11 0.26 9.96
C ILE A 91 2.99 0.71 8.78
N VAL A 92 3.16 2.02 8.60
CA VAL A 92 3.95 2.55 7.48
C VAL A 92 5.43 2.26 7.66
N THR A 93 5.93 2.33 8.91
CA THR A 93 7.34 2.09 9.24
C THR A 93 7.70 0.62 9.36
N ILE A 94 6.91 -0.23 10.03
CA ILE A 94 7.26 -1.67 10.17
C ILE A 94 7.28 -2.36 8.80
N TRP A 95 6.34 -2.01 7.91
CA TRP A 95 6.23 -2.64 6.59
C TRP A 95 7.00 -1.90 5.49
N GLY A 96 7.49 -0.68 5.75
CA GLY A 96 8.48 0.03 4.92
C GLY A 96 9.94 -0.26 5.29
N ARG A 97 10.28 -0.39 6.57
CA ARG A 97 11.65 -0.59 7.07
C ARG A 97 12.11 -2.05 6.95
N ARG A 98 11.19 -3.03 7.06
CA ARG A 98 11.47 -4.46 6.85
C ARG A 98 11.95 -4.80 5.43
N GLN A 99 11.76 -3.92 4.45
CA GLN A 99 12.27 -4.13 3.09
C GLN A 99 13.63 -3.49 2.81
N ARG A 100 14.03 -2.45 3.56
CA ARG A 100 15.41 -1.93 3.51
C ARG A 100 16.43 -2.98 4.00
N MET A 101 16.01 -3.89 4.88
CA MET A 101 16.84 -5.00 5.38
C MET A 101 16.96 -6.19 4.43
N SER A 102 16.19 -6.27 3.34
CA SER A 102 16.33 -7.33 2.33
C SER A 102 17.20 -6.92 1.12
N SER A 103 17.77 -5.71 1.15
CA SER A 103 18.75 -5.21 0.18
C SER A 103 20.11 -4.88 0.79
N VAL A 104 20.31 -5.11 2.09
CA VAL A 104 21.65 -5.11 2.69
C VAL A 104 22.16 -6.54 2.66
N SER A 105 22.68 -6.94 1.51
CA SER A 105 23.66 -8.01 1.48
C SER A 105 24.84 -7.58 2.34
N PHE A 106 25.24 -8.50 3.20
CA PHE A 106 26.52 -8.54 3.89
C PHE A 106 27.65 -8.30 2.87
N ASP A 107 28.41 -7.22 3.03
CA ASP A 107 29.81 -7.18 2.62
C ASP A 107 30.60 -6.72 3.85
N LEU A 108 30.89 -7.72 4.70
CA LEU A 108 32.05 -7.73 5.58
C LEU A 108 33.09 -8.61 4.89
N ALA A 109 33.97 -7.98 4.10
CA ALA A 109 35.33 -8.41 3.79
C ALA A 109 36.05 -7.27 3.05
#